data_AF-A0A537UKA3-F1
#
_entry.id   AF-A0A537UKA3-F1
#
_cell.length_a   1.000
_cell.length_b   1.000
_cell.length_c   1.000
_cell.angle_alpha   90.00
_cell.angle_beta   90.00
_cell.angle_gamma   90.00
#
_symmetry.space_group_name_H-M   'P 1'
#
loop_
_entity.id
_entity.type
_entity.pdbx_description
1 polymer ?
#
loop_
_entity_poly.entity_id
_entity_poly.type
_entity_poly.pdbx_seq_one_letter_code
_entity_poly.pdbx_strand_id
1 'polypeptide(L)' 'MALSTSSNFAKPDDAFRAIVEAHRGLTDEESADLDAALVLILANHIGDLDVLREAIALAQRRMVAAGQQQQQQQ' A
#
# COMPACT_ATOMS: atom_id res chain seq x y z
N MET A 1 4.68 -13.40 12.03
CA MET A 1 3.23 -13.54 11.74
C MET A 1 3.06 -13.67 10.23
N ALA A 2 1.99 -14.24 9.68
CA ALA A 2 1.83 -14.30 8.21
C ALA A 2 1.25 -12.99 7.66
N LEU A 3 1.64 -12.58 6.45
CA LEU A 3 1.08 -11.41 5.76
C LEU A 3 -0.41 -11.62 5.48
N SER A 4 -1.27 -10.70 5.94
CA SER A 4 -2.69 -10.64 5.55
C SER A 4 -2.87 -9.65 4.40
N THR A 5 -3.47 -10.10 3.30
CA THR A 5 -3.81 -9.24 2.15
C THR A 5 -5.29 -8.87 2.10
N SER A 6 -6.08 -9.38 3.06
CA SER A 6 -7.49 -9.05 3.24
C SER A 6 -7.63 -7.89 4.22
N SER A 7 -8.72 -7.12 4.11
CA SER A 7 -8.98 -6.04 5.08
C SER A 7 -9.17 -6.63 6.48
N ASN A 8 -8.36 -6.16 7.43
CA ASN A 8 -8.52 -6.48 8.86
C ASN A 8 -9.38 -5.42 9.58
N PHE A 9 -9.89 -4.41 8.88
CA PHE A 9 -10.71 -3.36 9.46
C PHE A 9 -12.17 -3.83 9.63
N ALA A 10 -12.77 -3.53 10.77
CA ALA A 10 -14.20 -3.76 10.99
C ALA A 10 -15.07 -2.94 10.02
N LYS A 11 -14.57 -1.79 9.55
CA LYS A 11 -15.21 -0.92 8.56
C LYS A 11 -14.18 -0.53 7.49
N PRO A 12 -14.05 -1.33 6.41
CA PRO A 12 -13.07 -1.07 5.35
C PRO A 12 -13.24 0.30 4.69
N ASP A 13 -14.48 0.77 4.52
CA ASP A 13 -14.80 2.05 3.89
C ASP A 13 -14.28 3.25 4.69
N ASP A 14 -14.39 3.20 6.02
CA ASP A 14 -13.89 4.27 6.88
C ASP A 14 -12.35 4.35 6.82
N ALA A 15 -11.68 3.20 6.77
CA ALA A 15 -10.22 3.12 6.64
C ALA A 15 -9.76 3.66 5.27
N PHE A 16 -10.45 3.29 4.19
CA PHE A 16 -10.15 3.80 2.85
C PHE A 16 -10.37 5.31 2.78
N ARG A 17 -11.49 5.82 3.30
CA ARG A 17 -11.78 7.26 3.34
C ARG A 17 -10.71 8.03 4.12
N ALA A 18 -10.22 7.50 5.23
CA ALA A 18 -9.17 8.15 6.01
C ALA A 18 -7.87 8.32 5.21
N ILE A 19 -7.50 7.32 4.40
CA ILE A 19 -6.35 7.40 3.50
C ILE A 19 -6.63 8.47 2.44
N VAL A 20 -7.75 8.38 1.71
CA VAL A 20 -8.08 9.34 0.64
C VAL A 20 -8.10 10.79 1.12
N GLU A 21 -8.71 11.06 2.28
CA GLU A 21 -8.73 12.41 2.85
C GLU A 21 -7.32 12.89 3.27
N ALA A 22 -6.41 12.00 3.65
CA ALA A 22 -5.03 12.38 3.96
C ALA A 22 -4.26 12.91 2.73
N HIS A 23 -4.62 12.47 1.52
CA HIS A 23 -4.02 12.97 0.27
C HIS A 23 -4.69 14.24 -0.26
N ARG A 24 -5.80 14.69 0.33
CA ARG A 24 -6.59 15.78 -0.22
C ARG A 24 -5.83 17.11 -0.16
N GLY A 25 -5.63 17.71 -1.33
CA GLY A 25 -4.94 19.00 -1.46
C GLY A 25 -3.41 18.90 -1.48
N LEU A 26 -2.86 17.68 -1.49
CA LEU A 26 -1.45 17.43 -1.73
C LEU A 26 -1.16 17.41 -3.24
N THR A 27 0.05 17.83 -3.61
CA THR A 27 0.63 17.56 -4.92
C THR A 27 1.03 16.09 -5.04
N ASP A 28 1.33 15.63 -6.26
CA ASP A 28 1.77 14.25 -6.49
C ASP A 28 3.05 13.90 -5.72
N GLU A 29 3.97 14.86 -5.57
CA GLU A 29 5.22 14.69 -4.81
C GLU A 29 4.95 14.58 -3.31
N GLU A 30 4.15 15.48 -2.75
CA GLU A 30 3.75 15.43 -1.33
C GLU A 30 2.92 14.18 -1.00
N SER A 31 2.10 13.73 -1.95
CA SER A 31 1.36 12.48 -1.86
C SER A 31 2.29 11.27 -1.76
N ALA A 32 3.36 11.25 -2.58
CA ALA A 32 4.35 10.17 -2.54
C ALA A 32 5.17 10.20 -1.24
N ASP A 33 5.50 11.38 -0.72
CA ASP A 33 6.17 11.53 0.57
C ASP A 33 5.29 11.04 1.73
N LEU A 34 3.99 11.36 1.70
CA LEU A 34 3.00 10.85 2.66
C LEU A 34 2.94 9.32 2.63
N ASP A 35 2.86 8.72 1.44
CA ASP A 35 2.84 7.27 1.27
C ASP A 35 4.10 6.61 1.83
N ALA A 36 5.28 7.16 1.53
CA ALA A 36 6.55 6.65 2.05
C ALA A 36 6.61 6.70 3.58
N ALA A 37 6.15 7.81 4.17
CA ALA A 37 6.08 7.97 5.62
C ALA A 37 5.09 6.98 6.26
N LEU A 38 3.89 6.83 5.69
CA LEU A 38 2.88 5.88 6.16
C LEU A 38 3.40 4.44 6.11
N VAL A 39 4.03 4.03 5.00
CA VAL A 39 4.62 2.70 4.85
C VAL A 39 5.65 2.44 5.96
N LEU A 40 6.54 3.39 6.23
CA LEU A 40 7.57 3.23 7.27
C LEU A 40 6.96 3.14 8.68
N ILE A 41 5.99 3.99 9.00
CA ILE A 41 5.29 3.98 10.29
C ILE A 41 4.59 2.64 10.50
N LEU A 42 3.87 2.15 9.49
CA LEU A 42 3.15 0.88 9.58
C LEU A 42 4.11 -0.31 9.63
N ALA A 43 5.21 -0.29 8.88
CA ALA A 43 6.24 -1.32 8.95
C ALA A 43 6.85 -1.40 10.36
N ASN A 44 7.14 -0.25 10.97
CA ASN A 44 7.63 -0.19 12.34
C ASN A 44 6.59 -0.69 13.35
N HIS A 45 5.30 -0.38 13.14
CA HIS A 45 4.22 -0.87 13.99
C HIS A 45 4.06 -2.40 13.92
N ILE A 46 4.23 -3.00 12.74
CA ILE A 46 4.21 -4.45 12.54
C ILE A 46 5.42 -5.11 13.22
N GLY A 47 6.61 -4.53 13.07
CA GLY A 47 7.83 -4.98 13.76
C GLY A 47 8.38 -6.34 13.33
N ASP A 48 7.90 -6.89 12.21
CA ASP A 48 8.27 -8.21 11.69
C ASP A 48 8.89 -8.07 10.29
N LEU A 49 10.19 -8.35 10.18
CA LEU A 49 10.95 -8.20 8.94
C LEU A 49 10.52 -9.20 7.86
N ASP A 50 10.07 -10.39 8.23
CA ASP A 50 9.65 -11.40 7.25
C ASP A 50 8.31 -10.99 6.63
N VAL A 51 7.37 -10.46 7.43
CA VAL A 51 6.14 -9.84 6.92
C VAL A 51 6.44 -8.69 5.95
N LEU A 52 7.39 -7.83 6.29
CA LEU A 52 7.80 -6.72 5.43
C LEU A 52 8.37 -7.21 4.08
N ARG A 53 9.22 -8.23 4.12
CA ARG A 53 9.79 -8.84 2.90
C ARG A 53 8.72 -9.47 2.02
N GLU A 54 7.78 -10.20 2.61
CA GLU A 54 6.64 -10.78 1.88
C GLU A 54 5.79 -9.69 1.22
N ALA A 55 5.51 -8.59 1.95
CA ALA A 55 4.75 -7.46 1.44
C ALA A 55 5.45 -6.78 0.24
N ILE A 56 6.77 -6.55 0.33
CA ILE A 56 7.57 -5.98 -0.76
C ILE A 56 7.52 -6.89 -1.99
N ALA A 57 7.75 -8.19 -1.82
CA ALA A 57 7.72 -9.15 -2.92
C ALA A 57 6.32 -9.22 -3.58
N LEU A 58 5.25 -9.12 -2.79
CA LEU A 58 3.89 -9.06 -3.33
C LEU A 58 3.63 -7.76 -4.09
N ALA A 59 4.05 -6.60 -3.57
CA ALA A 59 3.89 -5.30 -4.22
C ALA A 59 4.60 -5.28 -5.58
N GLN A 60 5.84 -5.76 -5.65
CA GLN A 60 6.59 -5.87 -6.92
C GLN A 60 5.87 -6.73 -7.95
N ARG A 61 5.32 -7.89 -7.54
CA ARG A 61 4.54 -8.76 -8.45
C ARG A 61 3.29 -8.06 -8.99
N ARG A 62 2.58 -7.28 -8.17
CA ARG A 62 1.39 -6.53 -8.59
C ARG A 62 1.72 -5.44 -9.62
N MET A 63 2.85 -4.75 -9.45
CA MET A 63 3.30 -3.75 -10.43
C MET A 63 3.63 -4.38 -11.79
N VAL A 64 4.28 -5.54 -11.80
CA VAL A 64 4.58 -6.29 -13.03
C VAL A 64 3.30 -6.73 -13.73
N ALA A 65 2.32 -7.26 -12.98
CA ALA A 65 1.04 -7.67 -13.53
C ALA A 65 0.26 -6.48 -14.14
N ALA A 66 0.24 -5.32 -13.48
CA ALA A 66 -0.40 -4.12 -13.99
C ALA A 66 0.22 -3.64 -15.31
N GLY A 67 1.57 -3.69 -15.42
CA GLY A 67 2.28 -3.35 -16.66
C GLY A 67 2.01 -4.33 -17.81
N GLN A 68 1.85 -5.63 -17.52
CA GLN A 68 1.50 -6.64 -18.53
C GLN A 68 0.06 -6.50 -19.05
N GLN A 69 -0.87 -6.11 -18.18
CA GLN A 69 -2.27 -5.86 -18.56
C GLN A 69 -2.43 -4.64 -19.48
N GLN A 70 -1.59 -3.62 -19.32
CA GLN A 70 -1.57 -2.43 -20.19
C GLN A 70 -0.98 -2.72 -21.59
N GLN A 71 -0.14 -3.76 -21.72
CA GLN A 71 0.45 -4.16 -23.01
C GLN A 71 -0.44 -5.10 -23.83
N GLN A 72 -1.38 -5.83 -23.22
CA GLN A 72 -2.32 -6.71 -23.92
C GLN A 72 -3.58 -6.00 -24.44
N GLN A 73 -3.82 -4.75 -24.01
CA GLN A 73 -4.95 -3.93 -24.46
C GLN A 73 -4.57 -2.91 -25.55
N GLN A 74 -3.36 -3.00 -26.09
CA GLN A 74 -2.87 -2.26 -27.26
C GLN A 74 -2.62 -3.24 -28.41
#